data_AF-A0A2V8D7H1-F1
#
_entry.id   AF-A0A2V8D7H1-F1
#
_cell.length_a   1.000
_cell.length_b   1.000
_cell.length_c   1.000
_cell.angle_alpha   90.00
_cell.angle_beta   90.00
_cell.angle_gamma   90.00
#
_symmetry.space_group_name_H-M   'P 1'
#
loop_
_entity.id
_entity.type
_entity.pdbx_description
1 polymer ?
#
loop_
_entity_poly.entity_id
_entity_poly.type
_entity_poly.pdbx_seq_one_letter_code
_entity_poly.pdbx_strand_id
1 'polypeptide(L)'
;MLAGRDFTWTDIYDSRQVAVVSENMAREMWGAPSDALGKRIRVGRVGAWNEIIGVVGDVYDRGVHQKAPTVVYWRAGVQRGPGVSSTFVPRSVTFAIRSEQAGTEHLAMRISRAVWAVNPNLPIARVQTLAEVYSRSMSRTSFTLVMLALAGSMALVLGMVGIYAVLSYVVSQRRREVGIRLALGAQPSELRRRFVRHGLVLAGAGVVIGLLVATALTRLLSSMLFGVSPLDPVTYTTVPIILAMAAALASSVSVHRATAVDPLEALKAE
;
A
#
# COMPACT_ATOMS: atom_id res chain seq x y z
N MET A 1 -18.33 -19.41 8.55
CA MET A 1 -19.18 -18.94 9.67
C MET A 1 -18.39 -19.09 10.96
N LEU A 2 -18.48 -18.14 11.90
CA LEU A 2 -17.66 -18.17 13.13
C LEU A 2 -18.44 -18.64 14.35
N ALA A 3 -19.70 -18.22 14.49
CA ALA A 3 -20.58 -18.64 15.58
C ALA A 3 -22.05 -18.62 15.12
N GLY A 4 -22.88 -19.50 15.67
CA GLY A 4 -24.32 -19.58 15.40
C GLY A 4 -24.67 -20.29 14.10
N ARG A 5 -25.73 -19.83 13.42
CA ARG A 5 -26.21 -20.34 12.11
C ARG A 5 -26.50 -19.23 11.10
N ASP A 6 -26.45 -19.58 9.81
CA ASP A 6 -26.84 -18.68 8.72
C ASP A 6 -28.37 -18.60 8.57
N PHE A 7 -28.85 -17.71 7.71
CA PHE A 7 -30.26 -17.60 7.36
C PHE A 7 -30.77 -18.88 6.70
N THR A 8 -31.93 -19.35 7.12
CA THR A 8 -32.65 -20.45 6.46
C THR A 8 -33.81 -19.92 5.62
N TRP A 9 -34.30 -20.74 4.69
CA TRP A 9 -35.50 -20.41 3.91
C TRP A 9 -36.73 -20.15 4.79
N THR A 10 -36.88 -20.90 5.89
CA THR A 10 -37.96 -20.69 6.87
C THR A 10 -37.89 -19.31 7.52
N ASP A 11 -36.70 -18.85 7.92
CA ASP A 11 -36.55 -17.48 8.44
C ASP A 11 -36.94 -16.43 7.40
N ILE A 12 -36.70 -16.75 6.12
CA ILE A 12 -37.03 -15.87 5.00
C ILE A 12 -38.54 -15.80 4.76
N TYR A 13 -39.20 -16.94 4.59
CA TYR A 13 -40.62 -17.01 4.28
C TYR A 13 -41.51 -16.59 5.46
N ASP A 14 -41.16 -17.00 6.69
CA ASP A 14 -41.95 -16.68 7.90
C ASP A 14 -41.69 -15.28 8.43
N SER A 15 -40.82 -14.51 7.78
CA SER A 15 -40.47 -13.15 8.18
C SER A 15 -40.01 -13.00 9.62
N ARG A 16 -39.18 -13.94 10.07
CA ARG A 16 -38.56 -13.90 11.39
C ARG A 16 -37.65 -12.69 11.54
N GLN A 17 -37.68 -12.08 12.72
CA GLN A 17 -36.85 -10.92 13.07
C GLN A 17 -35.47 -11.40 13.50
N VAL A 18 -34.64 -11.74 12.53
CA VAL A 18 -33.30 -12.28 12.75
C VAL A 18 -32.24 -11.52 11.95
N ALA A 19 -31.03 -11.46 12.49
CA ALA A 19 -29.88 -10.78 11.89
C ALA A 19 -28.60 -11.59 12.08
N VAL A 20 -27.63 -11.34 11.19
CA VAL A 20 -26.27 -11.86 11.27
C VAL A 20 -25.32 -10.67 11.37
N VAL A 21 -24.28 -10.75 12.20
CA VAL A 21 -23.35 -9.63 12.41
C VAL A 21 -21.92 -10.00 12.03
N SER A 22 -21.13 -8.98 11.69
CA SER A 22 -19.67 -9.10 11.51
C SER A 22 -18.96 -9.44 12.83
N GLU A 23 -17.80 -10.08 12.72
CA GLU A 23 -16.95 -10.44 13.85
C GLU A 23 -16.49 -9.22 14.64
N ASN A 24 -16.06 -8.15 13.97
CA ASN A 24 -15.64 -6.93 14.63
C ASN A 24 -16.79 -6.29 15.42
N MET A 25 -18.00 -6.27 14.87
CA MET A 25 -19.18 -5.80 15.62
C MET A 25 -19.40 -6.65 16.88
N ALA A 26 -19.28 -7.97 16.75
CA ALA A 26 -19.51 -8.87 17.85
C ALA A 26 -18.50 -8.63 19.00
N ARG A 27 -17.22 -8.49 18.65
CA ARG A 27 -16.13 -8.19 19.60
C ARG A 27 -16.28 -6.81 20.24
N GLU A 28 -16.64 -5.79 19.46
CA GLU A 28 -16.73 -4.40 19.94
C GLU A 28 -17.92 -4.19 20.88
N MET A 29 -19.04 -4.85 20.62
CA MET A 29 -20.28 -4.68 21.39
C MET A 29 -20.41 -5.66 22.57
N TRP A 30 -19.91 -6.90 22.42
CA TRP A 30 -20.11 -7.98 23.40
C TRP A 30 -18.81 -8.67 23.84
N GLY A 31 -17.64 -8.25 23.35
CA GLY A 31 -16.33 -8.81 23.73
C GLY A 31 -15.92 -10.05 22.92
N ALA A 32 -16.86 -10.97 22.67
CA ALA A 32 -16.60 -12.20 21.91
C ALA A 32 -17.69 -12.52 20.87
N PRO A 33 -17.35 -13.21 19.75
CA PRO A 33 -18.31 -13.66 18.75
C PRO A 33 -19.46 -14.53 19.30
N SER A 34 -19.19 -15.40 20.27
CA SER A 34 -20.19 -16.27 20.90
C SER A 34 -21.24 -15.48 21.69
N ASP A 35 -20.83 -14.39 22.31
CA ASP A 35 -21.63 -13.66 23.30
C ASP A 35 -22.66 -12.73 22.63
N ALA A 36 -22.49 -12.50 21.33
CA ALA A 36 -23.43 -11.80 20.48
C ALA A 36 -24.68 -12.65 20.17
N LEU A 37 -24.60 -13.98 20.24
CA LEU A 37 -25.73 -14.86 19.90
C LEU A 37 -26.89 -14.69 20.87
N GLY A 38 -28.12 -14.67 20.34
CA GLY A 38 -29.35 -14.47 21.11
C GLY A 38 -29.57 -13.04 21.60
N LYS A 39 -28.59 -12.13 21.41
CA LYS A 39 -28.78 -10.70 21.67
C LYS A 39 -29.68 -10.10 20.61
N ARG A 40 -30.27 -8.94 20.91
CA ARG A 40 -31.19 -8.26 19.99
C ARG A 40 -30.63 -6.91 19.57
N ILE A 41 -30.78 -6.62 18.28
CA ILE A 41 -30.41 -5.33 17.67
C ILE A 41 -31.60 -4.75 16.94
N ARG A 42 -31.67 -3.42 16.89
CA ARG A 42 -32.70 -2.71 16.13
C ARG A 42 -32.06 -1.53 15.42
N VAL A 43 -32.68 -1.11 14.33
CA VAL A 43 -32.20 0.05 13.59
C VAL A 43 -32.85 1.32 14.13
N GLY A 44 -32.03 2.23 14.65
CA GLY A 44 -32.49 3.46 15.28
C GLY A 44 -33.38 3.18 16.51
N ARG A 45 -34.26 4.14 16.83
CA ARG A 45 -35.17 4.02 17.99
C ARG A 45 -36.50 3.34 17.68
N VAL A 46 -36.87 3.26 16.41
CA VAL A 46 -38.22 2.86 15.94
C VAL A 46 -38.20 1.49 15.23
N GLY A 47 -37.03 0.93 14.94
CA GLY A 47 -36.90 -0.37 14.29
C GLY A 47 -37.36 -1.54 15.18
N ALA A 48 -37.82 -2.61 14.54
CA ALA A 48 -38.11 -3.86 15.23
C ALA A 48 -36.82 -4.51 15.77
N TRP A 49 -36.97 -5.25 16.87
CA TRP A 49 -35.86 -5.96 17.50
C TRP A 49 -35.59 -7.29 16.82
N ASN A 50 -34.43 -7.41 16.20
CA ASN A 50 -33.96 -8.60 15.52
C ASN A 50 -32.96 -9.35 16.39
N GLU A 51 -33.16 -10.65 16.53
CA GLU A 51 -32.24 -11.52 17.25
C GLU A 51 -31.01 -11.86 16.39
N ILE A 52 -29.83 -11.80 17.00
CA ILE A 52 -28.59 -12.20 16.37
C ILE A 52 -28.49 -13.73 16.41
N ILE A 53 -28.60 -14.34 15.23
CA ILE A 53 -28.56 -15.80 15.07
C ILE A 53 -27.19 -16.32 14.62
N GLY A 54 -26.30 -15.42 14.19
CA GLY A 54 -25.00 -15.79 13.65
C GLY A 54 -23.99 -14.66 13.59
N VAL A 55 -22.71 -15.05 13.59
CA VAL A 55 -21.56 -14.17 13.39
C VAL A 55 -20.71 -14.68 12.22
N VAL A 56 -20.38 -13.77 11.29
CA VAL A 56 -19.58 -14.05 10.10
C VAL A 56 -18.26 -13.29 10.14
N GLY A 57 -17.26 -13.78 9.40
CA GLY A 57 -15.95 -13.13 9.31
C GLY A 57 -16.05 -11.74 8.70
N ASP A 58 -15.11 -10.89 9.10
CA ASP A 58 -15.08 -9.49 8.70
C ASP A 58 -14.83 -9.31 7.19
N VAL A 59 -15.52 -8.33 6.60
CA VAL A 59 -15.32 -7.90 5.22
C VAL A 59 -14.73 -6.50 5.21
N TYR A 60 -13.53 -6.36 4.65
CA TYR A 60 -12.79 -5.10 4.60
C TYR A 60 -13.21 -4.28 3.37
N ASP A 61 -14.35 -3.61 3.47
CA ASP A 61 -14.92 -2.80 2.37
C ASP A 61 -14.12 -1.51 2.07
N ARG A 62 -13.48 -0.93 3.09
CA ARG A 62 -12.67 0.29 3.02
C ARG A 62 -11.16 0.03 2.88
N GLY A 63 -10.80 -1.21 2.56
CA GLY A 63 -9.42 -1.67 2.41
C GLY A 63 -8.87 -2.32 3.67
N VAL A 64 -7.90 -3.21 3.48
CA VAL A 64 -7.28 -4.05 4.54
C VAL A 64 -6.53 -3.26 5.61
N HIS A 65 -6.20 -1.99 5.33
CA HIS A 65 -5.49 -1.11 6.26
C HIS A 65 -6.40 -0.45 7.29
N GLN A 66 -7.73 -0.48 7.10
CA GLN A 66 -8.68 0.09 8.05
C GLN A 66 -9.27 -1.00 8.94
N LYS A 67 -9.68 -0.62 10.16
CA LYS A 67 -10.45 -1.50 11.05
C LYS A 67 -11.66 -2.03 10.29
N ALA A 68 -11.92 -3.32 10.41
CA ALA A 68 -13.08 -3.94 9.78
C ALA A 68 -14.37 -3.18 10.16
N PRO A 69 -15.22 -2.82 9.18
CA PRO A 69 -16.46 -2.11 9.46
C PRO A 69 -17.39 -2.96 10.32
N THR A 70 -18.13 -2.30 11.21
CA THR A 70 -19.25 -2.87 11.94
C THR A 70 -20.42 -3.07 10.99
N VAL A 71 -20.57 -4.28 10.46
CA VAL A 71 -21.61 -4.65 9.48
C VAL A 71 -22.68 -5.52 10.13
N VAL A 72 -23.94 -5.22 9.80
CA VAL A 72 -25.10 -6.06 10.08
C VAL A 72 -25.67 -6.55 8.75
N TYR A 73 -25.83 -7.87 8.64
CA TYR A 73 -26.49 -8.53 7.53
C TYR A 73 -27.95 -8.76 7.91
N TRP A 74 -28.82 -8.16 7.12
CA TRP A 74 -30.26 -8.30 7.25
C TRP A 74 -30.77 -9.35 6.27
N ARG A 75 -31.84 -10.04 6.66
CA ARG A 75 -32.57 -10.96 5.77
C ARG A 75 -32.96 -10.27 4.44
N ALA A 76 -32.77 -10.96 3.32
CA ALA A 76 -33.31 -10.50 2.03
C ALA A 76 -34.85 -10.44 2.03
N GLY A 77 -35.44 -9.31 1.62
CA GLY A 77 -36.88 -9.12 1.56
C GLY A 77 -37.32 -7.72 1.94
N VAL A 78 -38.64 -7.50 1.98
CA VAL A 78 -39.23 -6.22 2.37
C VAL A 78 -39.04 -6.01 3.88
N GLN A 79 -38.17 -5.07 4.24
CA GLN A 79 -37.98 -4.64 5.63
C GLN A 79 -38.39 -3.18 5.79
N ARG A 80 -38.90 -2.82 6.97
CA ARG A 80 -38.99 -1.40 7.36
C ARG A 80 -37.56 -0.87 7.44
N GLY A 81 -37.25 0.09 6.57
CA GLY A 81 -35.89 0.61 6.45
C GLY A 81 -35.40 1.27 7.75
N PRO A 82 -34.07 1.42 7.90
CA PRO A 82 -33.47 2.20 8.98
C PRO A 82 -34.15 3.56 9.19
N GLY A 83 -34.87 3.74 10.30
CA GLY A 83 -35.46 5.04 10.66
C GLY A 83 -36.69 5.48 9.85
N VAL A 84 -37.31 4.58 9.07
CA VAL A 84 -38.50 4.90 8.28
C VAL A 84 -39.72 4.13 8.82
N SER A 85 -40.81 4.85 9.12
CA SER A 85 -42.10 4.26 9.50
C SER A 85 -42.84 3.59 8.34
N SER A 86 -42.39 3.81 7.10
CA SER A 86 -42.91 3.20 5.88
C SER A 86 -42.02 2.06 5.35
N THR A 87 -42.67 1.14 4.64
CA THR A 87 -42.07 0.00 3.97
C THR A 87 -41.04 0.45 2.93
N PHE A 88 -39.74 0.22 3.17
CA PHE A 88 -38.70 0.50 2.18
C PHE A 88 -38.58 -0.70 1.24
N VAL A 89 -39.06 -0.55 0.01
CA VAL A 89 -38.83 -1.54 -1.05
C VAL A 89 -37.55 -1.12 -1.78
N PRO A 90 -36.44 -1.87 -1.66
CA PRO A 90 -35.23 -1.56 -2.42
C PRO A 90 -35.54 -1.61 -3.92
N ARG A 91 -35.43 -0.46 -4.60
CA ARG A 91 -35.68 -0.31 -6.04
C ARG A 91 -34.58 -0.88 -6.93
N SER A 92 -33.51 -1.40 -6.33
CA SER A 92 -32.39 -2.06 -6.99
C SER A 92 -32.05 -3.33 -6.24
N VAL A 93 -32.00 -4.46 -6.95
CA VAL A 93 -31.54 -5.74 -6.41
C VAL A 93 -30.19 -6.06 -7.04
N THR A 94 -29.20 -6.36 -6.21
CA THR A 94 -27.91 -6.85 -6.67
C THR A 94 -27.86 -8.35 -6.44
N PHE A 95 -27.61 -9.11 -7.51
CA PHE A 95 -27.42 -10.54 -7.42
C PHE A 95 -25.92 -10.87 -7.44
N ALA A 96 -25.47 -11.62 -6.44
CA ALA A 96 -24.14 -12.20 -6.44
C ALA A 96 -24.23 -13.63 -7.00
N ILE A 97 -23.57 -13.90 -8.12
CA ILE A 97 -23.59 -15.20 -8.79
C ILE A 97 -22.18 -15.76 -8.73
N ARG A 98 -22.03 -16.96 -8.16
CA ARG A 98 -20.77 -17.70 -8.16
C ARG A 98 -20.78 -18.66 -9.35
N SER A 99 -19.78 -18.54 -10.23
CA SER A 99 -19.60 -19.40 -11.39
C SER A 99 -18.12 -19.43 -11.78
N GLU A 100 -17.62 -20.57 -12.24
CA GLU A 100 -16.26 -20.67 -12.79
C GLU A 100 -16.10 -19.88 -14.10
N GLN A 101 -17.21 -19.64 -14.81
CA GLN A 101 -17.25 -18.85 -16.05
C GLN A 101 -17.44 -17.35 -15.78
N ALA A 102 -17.20 -16.89 -14.54
CA ALA A 102 -17.32 -15.48 -14.17
C ALA A 102 -16.42 -14.60 -15.05
N GLY A 103 -16.99 -13.51 -15.60
CA GLY A 103 -16.28 -12.59 -16.49
C GLY A 103 -16.34 -12.95 -17.97
N THR A 104 -16.91 -14.10 -18.34
CA THR A 104 -17.16 -14.41 -19.75
C THR A 104 -18.38 -13.66 -20.28
N GLU A 105 -18.29 -13.12 -21.50
CA GLU A 105 -19.41 -12.47 -22.17
C GLU A 105 -20.59 -13.42 -22.36
N HIS A 106 -20.31 -14.70 -22.60
CA HIS A 106 -21.32 -15.74 -22.70
C HIS A 106 -22.16 -15.90 -21.42
N LEU A 107 -21.52 -15.93 -20.24
CA LEU A 107 -22.26 -16.00 -18.97
C LEU A 107 -23.07 -14.72 -18.73
N ALA A 108 -22.49 -13.55 -19.01
CA ALA A 108 -23.19 -12.27 -18.89
C ALA A 108 -24.45 -12.24 -19.77
N MET A 109 -24.34 -12.65 -21.04
CA MET A 109 -25.49 -12.75 -21.94
C MET A 109 -26.55 -13.74 -21.45
N ARG A 110 -26.15 -14.90 -20.92
CA ARG A 110 -27.09 -15.90 -20.38
C ARG A 110 -27.87 -15.36 -19.18
N ILE A 111 -27.19 -14.67 -18.27
CA ILE A 111 -27.82 -14.02 -17.12
C ILE A 111 -28.78 -12.92 -17.61
N SER A 112 -28.35 -12.10 -18.57
CA SER A 112 -29.21 -11.03 -19.11
C SER A 112 -30.48 -11.56 -19.75
N ARG A 113 -30.40 -12.62 -20.55
CA ARG A 113 -31.59 -13.28 -21.12
C ARG A 113 -32.50 -13.85 -20.04
N ALA A 114 -31.94 -14.46 -19.00
CA ALA A 114 -32.74 -15.01 -17.90
C ALA A 114 -33.51 -13.91 -17.14
N VAL A 115 -32.89 -12.74 -16.93
CA VAL A 115 -33.56 -11.58 -16.32
C VAL A 115 -34.64 -11.02 -17.24
N TRP A 116 -34.34 -10.84 -18.54
CA TRP A 116 -35.31 -10.31 -19.50
C TRP A 116 -36.46 -11.26 -19.81
N ALA A 117 -36.29 -12.57 -19.61
CA ALA A 117 -37.38 -13.54 -19.69
C ALA A 117 -38.44 -13.33 -18.59
N VAL A 118 -38.03 -12.80 -17.43
CA VAL A 118 -38.96 -12.42 -16.34
C VAL A 118 -39.56 -11.04 -16.61
N ASN A 119 -38.73 -10.07 -16.97
CA ASN A 119 -39.18 -8.72 -17.31
C ASN A 119 -38.23 -8.05 -18.31
N PRO A 120 -38.67 -7.84 -19.58
CA PRO A 120 -37.85 -7.23 -20.62
C PRO A 120 -37.45 -5.78 -20.35
N ASN A 121 -38.22 -5.06 -19.52
CA ASN A 121 -38.00 -3.64 -19.24
C ASN A 121 -37.01 -3.39 -18.08
N LEU A 122 -36.40 -4.44 -17.52
CA LEU A 122 -35.42 -4.28 -16.44
C LEU A 122 -34.04 -3.89 -16.99
N PRO A 123 -33.51 -2.71 -16.62
CA PRO A 123 -32.14 -2.34 -16.95
C PRO A 123 -31.17 -3.15 -16.09
N ILE A 124 -30.32 -3.93 -16.75
CA ILE A 124 -29.22 -4.62 -16.09
C ILE A 124 -28.04 -3.65 -16.03
N ALA A 125 -27.84 -3.05 -14.86
CA ALA A 125 -26.77 -2.11 -14.62
C ALA A 125 -25.63 -2.76 -13.83
N ARG A 126 -24.38 -2.36 -14.12
CA ARG A 126 -23.16 -2.78 -13.40
C ARG A 126 -22.97 -4.30 -13.32
N VAL A 127 -22.94 -4.96 -14.48
CA VAL A 127 -22.35 -6.31 -14.57
C VAL A 127 -20.84 -6.16 -14.40
N GLN A 128 -20.32 -6.64 -13.27
CA GLN A 128 -18.90 -6.57 -12.95
C GLN A 128 -18.49 -7.86 -12.27
N THR A 129 -17.27 -8.31 -12.55
CA THR A 129 -16.67 -9.42 -11.81
C THR A 129 -16.13 -8.95 -10.47
N LEU A 130 -16.04 -9.85 -9.49
CA LEU A 130 -15.37 -9.54 -8.23
C LEU A 130 -13.89 -9.16 -8.46
N ALA A 131 -13.26 -9.72 -9.50
CA ALA A 131 -11.90 -9.37 -9.92
C ALA A 131 -11.80 -7.91 -10.41
N GLU A 132 -12.77 -7.42 -11.18
CA GLU A 132 -12.83 -6.00 -11.59
C GLU A 132 -13.08 -5.05 -10.42
N VAL A 133 -13.94 -5.45 -9.47
CA VAL A 133 -14.16 -4.66 -8.25
C VAL A 133 -12.86 -4.56 -7.46
N TYR A 134 -12.13 -5.66 -7.33
CA TYR A 134 -10.82 -5.70 -6.68
C TYR A 134 -9.78 -4.84 -7.41
N SER A 135 -9.67 -4.96 -8.74
CA SER A 135 -8.68 -4.23 -9.53
C SER A 135 -8.92 -2.72 -9.52
N ARG A 136 -10.19 -2.27 -9.57
CA ARG A 136 -10.55 -0.85 -9.41
C ARG A 136 -10.21 -0.31 -8.03
N SER A 137 -10.44 -1.11 -6.98
CA SER A 137 -10.08 -0.73 -5.62
C SER A 137 -8.56 -0.60 -5.46
N MET A 138 -7.81 -1.54 -6.06
CA MET A 138 -6.35 -1.53 -6.03
C MET A 138 -5.72 -0.40 -6.88
N SER A 139 -6.37 0.01 -7.97
CA SER A 139 -5.82 1.03 -8.89
C SER A 139 -5.53 2.36 -8.23
N ARG A 140 -6.35 2.79 -7.25
CA ARG A 140 -6.10 4.03 -6.47
C ARG A 140 -4.82 3.92 -5.65
N THR A 141 -4.63 2.81 -4.95
CA THR A 141 -3.43 2.56 -4.15
C THR A 141 -2.19 2.44 -5.04
N SER A 142 -2.28 1.68 -6.15
CA SER A 142 -1.19 1.51 -7.09
C SER A 142 -0.74 2.82 -7.72
N PHE A 143 -1.67 3.73 -8.07
CA PHE A 143 -1.31 5.03 -8.63
C PHE A 143 -0.47 5.87 -7.66
N THR A 144 -0.89 5.96 -6.40
CA THR A 144 -0.14 6.67 -5.36
C THR A 144 1.24 6.04 -5.15
N LEU A 145 1.33 4.70 -5.12
CA LEU A 145 2.61 4.00 -4.99
C LEU A 145 3.55 4.28 -6.17
N VAL A 146 3.03 4.31 -7.40
CA VAL A 146 3.83 4.65 -8.60
C VAL A 146 4.36 6.08 -8.53
N MET A 147 3.53 7.04 -8.12
CA MET A 147 3.96 8.43 -7.93
C MET A 147 5.05 8.54 -6.86
N LEU A 148 4.90 7.82 -5.74
CA LEU A 148 5.89 7.78 -4.67
C LEU A 148 7.20 7.13 -5.13
N ALA A 149 7.12 6.07 -5.93
CA ALA A 149 8.29 5.42 -6.52
C ALA A 149 9.03 6.34 -7.50
N LEU A 150 8.29 7.11 -8.30
CA LEU A 150 8.86 8.15 -9.16
C LEU A 150 9.55 9.25 -8.35
N ALA A 151 8.87 9.80 -7.33
CA ALA A 151 9.45 10.83 -6.48
C ALA A 151 10.71 10.33 -5.74
N GLY A 152 10.66 9.11 -5.20
CA GLY A 152 11.78 8.46 -4.53
C GLY A 152 12.96 8.21 -5.47
N SER A 153 12.71 7.77 -6.70
CA SER A 153 13.77 7.57 -7.69
C SER A 153 14.40 8.90 -8.14
N MET A 154 13.61 9.96 -8.32
CA MET A 154 14.14 11.30 -8.60
C MET A 154 15.00 11.83 -7.45
N ALA A 155 14.54 11.68 -6.20
CA ALA A 155 15.31 12.06 -5.02
C ALA A 155 16.63 11.29 -4.91
N LEU A 156 16.61 9.98 -5.22
CA LEU A 156 17.80 9.14 -5.26
C LEU A 156 18.80 9.62 -6.32
N VAL A 157 18.34 9.89 -7.54
CA VAL A 157 19.19 10.42 -8.62
C VAL A 157 19.79 11.77 -8.22
N LEU A 158 18.99 12.67 -7.64
CA LEU A 158 19.47 13.97 -7.18
C LEU A 158 20.53 13.82 -6.07
N GLY A 159 20.34 12.86 -5.16
CA GLY A 159 21.32 12.49 -4.15
C GLY A 159 22.64 12.00 -4.74
N MET A 160 22.59 11.13 -5.76
CA MET A 160 23.79 10.67 -6.47
C MET A 160 24.53 11.81 -7.17
N VAL A 161 23.80 12.70 -7.84
CA VAL A 161 24.38 13.90 -8.49
C VAL A 161 25.05 14.80 -7.45
N GLY A 162 24.40 15.02 -6.30
CA GLY A 162 24.97 15.80 -5.20
C GLY A 162 26.27 15.21 -4.65
N ILE A 163 26.30 13.88 -4.42
CA ILE A 163 27.51 13.16 -3.99
C ILE A 163 28.64 13.35 -5.01
N TYR A 164 28.36 13.15 -6.31
CA TYR A 164 29.33 13.37 -7.37
C TYR A 164 29.84 14.81 -7.43
N ALA A 165 28.95 15.80 -7.32
CA ALA A 165 29.30 17.21 -7.35
C ALA A 165 30.25 17.58 -6.20
N VAL A 166 29.93 17.15 -4.98
CA VAL A 166 30.76 17.41 -3.78
C VAL A 166 32.11 16.70 -3.88
N LEU A 167 32.15 15.42 -4.28
CA LEU A 167 33.41 14.68 -4.47
C LEU A 167 34.28 15.31 -5.54
N SER A 168 33.70 15.67 -6.69
CA SER A 168 34.42 16.34 -7.77
C SER A 168 34.97 17.69 -7.34
N TYR A 169 34.21 18.45 -6.53
CA TYR A 169 34.66 19.73 -5.99
C TYR A 169 35.84 19.57 -5.02
N VAL A 170 35.75 18.64 -4.06
CA VAL A 170 36.82 18.37 -3.08
C VAL A 170 38.10 17.91 -3.78
N VAL A 171 37.98 17.06 -4.80
CA VAL A 171 39.12 16.59 -5.59
C VAL A 171 39.74 17.74 -6.40
N SER A 172 38.91 18.61 -6.99
CA SER A 172 39.40 19.79 -7.73
C SER A 172 40.19 20.74 -6.83
N GLN A 173 39.72 21.02 -5.61
CA GLN A 173 40.46 21.84 -4.64
C GLN A 173 41.80 21.21 -4.22
N ARG A 174 41.87 19.88 -4.14
CA ARG A 174 43.09 19.15 -3.75
C ARG A 174 44.01 18.80 -4.92
N ARG A 175 43.71 19.23 -6.16
CA ARG A 175 44.56 18.97 -7.34
C ARG A 175 46.01 19.44 -7.16
N ARG A 176 46.23 20.59 -6.52
CA ARG A 176 47.58 21.14 -6.30
C ARG A 176 48.41 20.26 -5.36
N GLU A 177 47.84 19.80 -4.24
CA GLU A 177 48.50 18.86 -3.32
C GLU A 177 48.77 17.50 -3.97
N VAL A 178 47.83 17.03 -4.80
CA VAL A 178 47.96 15.76 -5.54
C VAL A 178 49.09 15.85 -6.57
N GLY A 179 49.17 16.95 -7.34
CA GLY A 179 50.23 17.19 -8.32
C GLY A 179 51.62 17.29 -7.68
N ILE A 180 51.74 18.00 -6.55
CA ILE A 180 53.01 18.11 -5.81
C ILE A 180 53.46 16.74 -5.28
N ARG A 181 52.55 15.93 -4.73
CA ARG A 181 52.88 14.57 -4.25
C ARG A 181 53.26 13.62 -5.37
N LEU A 182 52.60 13.71 -6.53
CA LEU A 182 52.99 12.94 -7.72
C LEU A 182 54.39 13.35 -8.22
N ALA A 183 54.70 14.65 -8.25
CA ALA A 183 56.03 15.15 -8.61
C ALA A 183 57.13 14.69 -7.64
N LEU A 184 56.79 14.49 -6.37
CA LEU A 184 57.68 13.92 -5.33
C LEU A 184 57.77 12.37 -5.38
N GLY A 185 57.16 11.72 -6.36
CA GLY A 185 57.25 10.26 -6.56
C GLY A 185 56.24 9.43 -5.76
N ALA A 186 55.18 10.03 -5.22
CA ALA A 186 54.16 9.28 -4.50
C ALA A 186 53.40 8.31 -5.41
N GLN A 187 53.18 7.08 -4.94
CA GLN A 187 52.43 6.07 -5.68
C GLN A 187 50.96 6.50 -5.92
N PRO A 188 50.49 6.55 -7.18
CA PRO A 188 49.10 6.93 -7.52
C PRO A 188 48.04 6.02 -6.87
N SER A 189 48.39 4.77 -6.59
CA SER A 189 47.55 3.76 -5.94
C SER A 189 47.20 4.12 -4.48
N GLU A 190 48.15 4.65 -3.71
CA GLU A 190 47.92 5.05 -2.32
C GLU A 190 47.05 6.29 -2.21
N LEU A 191 47.26 7.27 -3.10
CA LEU A 191 46.41 8.45 -3.20
C LEU A 191 44.98 8.04 -3.53
N ARG A 192 44.79 7.19 -4.55
CA ARG A 192 43.46 6.70 -4.93
C ARG A 192 42.75 5.99 -3.79
N ARG A 193 43.46 5.15 -3.03
CA ARG A 193 42.87 4.43 -1.88
C ARG A 193 42.42 5.39 -0.78
N ARG A 194 43.20 6.44 -0.48
CA ARG A 194 42.83 7.41 0.56
C ARG A 194 41.61 8.24 0.18
N PHE A 195 41.52 8.70 -1.06
CA PHE A 195 40.37 9.47 -1.55
C PHE A 195 39.09 8.64 -1.63
N VAL A 196 39.16 7.42 -2.17
CA VAL A 196 38.02 6.51 -2.23
C VAL A 196 37.54 6.13 -0.82
N ARG A 197 38.47 5.85 0.12
CA ARG A 197 38.10 5.57 1.51
C ARG A 197 37.41 6.76 2.17
N HIS A 198 37.89 7.98 1.93
CA HIS A 198 37.27 9.19 2.47
C HIS A 198 35.85 9.40 1.91
N GLY A 199 35.66 9.23 0.60
CA GLY A 199 34.35 9.27 -0.05
C GLY A 199 33.38 8.22 0.50
N LEU A 200 33.86 6.98 0.68
CA LEU A 200 33.06 5.89 1.26
C LEU A 200 32.68 6.15 2.72
N VAL A 201 33.57 6.73 3.55
CA VAL A 201 33.26 7.08 4.94
C VAL A 201 32.18 8.15 5.00
N LEU A 202 32.28 9.19 4.16
CA LEU A 202 31.30 10.27 4.10
C LEU A 202 29.92 9.75 3.63
N ALA A 203 29.91 8.91 2.59
CA ALA A 203 28.70 8.27 2.10
C ALA A 203 28.09 7.32 3.13
N GLY A 204 28.91 6.52 3.81
CA GLY A 204 28.47 5.63 4.88
C GLY A 204 27.83 6.37 6.05
N ALA A 205 28.43 7.48 6.49
CA ALA A 205 27.85 8.33 7.53
C ALA A 205 26.48 8.89 7.10
N GLY A 206 26.37 9.39 5.86
CA GLY A 206 25.10 9.86 5.30
C GLY A 206 24.03 8.76 5.24
N VAL A 207 24.41 7.55 4.84
CA VAL A 207 23.50 6.38 4.80
C VAL A 207 23.00 6.03 6.20
N VAL A 208 23.89 5.97 7.20
CA VAL A 208 23.49 5.66 8.59
C VAL A 208 22.53 6.71 9.13
N ILE A 209 22.83 8.00 8.93
CA ILE A 209 21.95 9.09 9.37
C ILE A 209 20.60 9.02 8.63
N GLY A 210 20.63 8.82 7.31
CA GLY A 210 19.43 8.67 6.50
C GLY A 210 18.54 7.51 6.95
N LEU A 211 19.12 6.37 7.28
CA LEU A 211 18.40 5.20 7.82
C LEU A 211 17.77 5.51 9.19
N LEU A 212 18.49 6.19 10.08
CA LEU A 212 17.94 6.59 11.39
C LEU A 212 16.76 7.57 11.22
N VAL A 213 16.89 8.56 10.34
CA VAL A 213 15.80 9.51 10.07
C VAL A 213 14.62 8.82 9.41
N ALA A 214 14.87 7.95 8.41
CA ALA A 214 13.82 7.20 7.72
C ALA A 214 13.04 6.31 8.69
N THR A 215 13.74 5.53 9.51
CA THR A 215 13.10 4.66 10.52
C THR A 215 12.28 5.45 11.53
N ALA A 216 12.79 6.59 12.01
CA ALA A 216 12.06 7.47 12.92
C ALA A 216 10.78 8.04 12.27
N LEU A 217 10.86 8.51 11.02
CA LEU A 217 9.70 9.02 10.27
C LEU A 217 8.69 7.91 9.99
N THR A 218 9.13 6.71 9.58
CA THR A 218 8.20 5.60 9.31
C THR A 218 7.49 5.17 10.59
N ARG A 219 8.20 5.16 11.72
CA ARG A 219 7.57 4.86 13.02
C ARG A 219 6.52 5.92 13.40
N LEU A 220 6.82 7.21 13.19
CA LEU A 220 5.86 8.29 13.43
C LEU A 220 4.62 8.14 12.53
N LEU A 221 4.80 7.86 11.24
CA LEU A 221 3.70 7.64 10.31
C LEU A 221 2.86 6.39 10.66
N SER A 222 3.51 5.29 11.07
CA SER A 222 2.80 4.09 11.51
C SER A 222 1.97 4.31 12.78
N SER A 223 2.34 5.27 13.62
CA SER A 223 1.55 5.64 14.80
C SER A 223 0.28 6.43 14.45
N MET A 224 0.25 7.06 13.27
CA MET A 224 -0.89 7.85 12.79
C MET A 224 -1.77 7.08 11.79
N LEU A 225 -1.19 6.12 11.04
CA LEU A 225 -1.91 5.31 10.05
C LEU A 225 -1.95 3.83 10.47
N PHE A 226 -3.17 3.29 10.64
CA PHE A 226 -3.37 1.87 10.91
C PHE A 226 -2.95 1.01 9.70
N GLY A 227 -2.28 -0.12 9.98
CA GLY A 227 -2.05 -1.18 8.98
C GLY A 227 -0.94 -0.93 7.96
N VAL A 228 -0.05 0.04 8.18
CA VAL A 228 1.18 0.20 7.39
C VAL A 228 2.27 -0.64 8.04
N SER A 229 2.77 -1.67 7.33
CA SER A 229 3.93 -2.42 7.81
C SER A 229 5.13 -1.49 7.89
N PRO A 230 5.74 -1.29 9.07
CA PRO A 230 6.63 -0.15 9.32
C PRO A 230 8.01 -0.27 8.67
N LEU A 231 8.40 -1.44 8.16
CA LEU A 231 9.75 -1.67 7.64
C LEU A 231 9.68 -2.71 6.53
N ASP A 232 9.84 -2.28 5.28
CA ASP A 232 10.12 -3.18 4.15
C ASP A 232 11.63 -3.48 4.11
N PRO A 233 12.09 -4.69 4.48
CA PRO A 233 13.51 -5.01 4.53
C PRO A 233 14.20 -4.84 3.19
N VAL A 234 13.48 -5.10 2.09
CA VAL A 234 14.01 -5.04 0.72
C VAL A 234 14.39 -3.61 0.36
N THR A 235 13.49 -2.65 0.60
CA THR A 235 13.78 -1.23 0.34
C THR A 235 14.92 -0.71 1.23
N TYR A 236 14.92 -1.07 2.51
CA TYR A 236 15.94 -0.64 3.48
C TYR A 236 17.33 -1.24 3.23
N THR A 237 17.45 -2.35 2.50
CA THR A 237 18.76 -2.90 2.07
C THR A 237 19.16 -2.41 0.69
N THR A 238 18.22 -2.39 -0.25
CA THR A 238 18.51 -2.08 -1.66
C THR A 238 18.96 -0.63 -1.85
N VAL A 239 18.31 0.33 -1.19
CA VAL A 239 18.64 1.76 -1.33
C VAL A 239 20.06 2.08 -0.83
N PRO A 240 20.48 1.67 0.38
CA PRO A 240 21.87 1.83 0.82
C PRO A 240 22.90 1.21 -0.11
N ILE A 241 22.63 0.00 -0.64
CA ILE A 241 23.54 -0.68 -1.58
C ILE A 241 23.69 0.15 -2.86
N ILE A 242 22.58 0.65 -3.42
CA ILE A 242 22.60 1.50 -4.61
C ILE A 242 23.38 2.79 -4.35
N LEU A 243 23.15 3.46 -3.21
CA LEU A 243 23.91 4.67 -2.83
C LEU A 243 25.39 4.38 -2.62
N ALA A 244 25.75 3.26 -2.01
CA ALA A 244 27.13 2.84 -1.82
C ALA A 244 27.83 2.57 -3.16
N MET A 245 27.16 1.87 -4.09
CA MET A 245 27.67 1.65 -5.44
C MET A 245 27.84 2.97 -6.20
N ALA A 246 26.87 3.88 -6.12
CA ALA A 246 26.98 5.20 -6.77
C ALA A 246 28.12 6.03 -6.18
N ALA A 247 28.28 6.03 -4.86
CA ALA A 247 29.39 6.71 -4.20
C ALA A 247 30.74 6.11 -4.62
N ALA A 248 30.85 4.77 -4.69
CA ALA A 248 32.07 4.09 -5.14
C ALA A 248 32.41 4.45 -6.60
N LEU A 249 31.41 4.41 -7.49
CA LEU A 249 31.56 4.78 -8.90
C LEU A 249 31.97 6.25 -9.04
N ALA A 250 31.25 7.18 -8.41
CA ALA A 250 31.57 8.61 -8.43
C ALA A 250 32.98 8.89 -7.91
N SER A 251 33.36 8.28 -6.79
CA SER A 251 34.70 8.41 -6.21
C SER A 251 35.78 7.90 -7.16
N SER A 252 35.55 6.74 -7.78
CA SER A 252 36.50 6.13 -8.72
C SER A 252 36.70 6.99 -9.97
N VAL A 253 35.61 7.53 -10.53
CA VAL A 253 35.62 8.42 -11.71
C VAL A 253 36.32 9.75 -11.38
N SER A 254 36.00 10.39 -10.26
CA SER A 254 36.65 11.65 -9.88
C SER A 254 38.14 11.49 -9.65
N VAL A 255 38.59 10.40 -9.02
CA VAL A 255 40.02 10.16 -8.84
C VAL A 255 40.70 9.85 -10.16
N HIS A 256 40.08 9.05 -11.03
CA HIS A 256 40.63 8.76 -12.36
C HIS A 256 40.83 10.06 -13.16
N ARG A 257 39.84 10.96 -13.13
CA ARG A 257 39.94 12.30 -13.74
C ARG A 257 40.98 13.20 -13.09
N ALA A 258 41.39 12.97 -11.85
CA ALA A 258 42.43 13.74 -11.18
C ALA A 258 43.84 13.20 -11.44
N THR A 259 43.97 11.88 -11.62
CA THR A 259 45.25 11.22 -11.94
C THR A 259 45.58 11.24 -13.43
N ALA A 260 44.58 11.45 -14.31
CA ALA A 260 44.76 11.54 -15.75
C ALA A 260 45.14 12.96 -16.24
N VAL A 261 45.22 13.96 -15.36
CA VAL A 261 45.71 15.30 -15.72
C VAL A 261 47.22 15.24 -15.77
N ASP A 262 47.79 15.58 -16.92
CA ASP A 262 49.23 15.61 -17.16
C ASP A 262 49.88 16.63 -16.20
N PRO A 263 50.84 16.24 -15.35
CA PRO A 263 51.49 17.15 -14.40
C PRO A 263 52.14 18.37 -15.08
N LEU A 264 52.45 18.28 -16.37
CA LEU A 264 52.97 19.38 -17.18
C LEU A 264 51.90 20.42 -17.56
N GLU A 265 50.62 20.04 -17.71
CA GLU A 265 49.53 21.00 -17.93
C GLU A 265 49.10 21.69 -16.63
N ALA A 266 49.18 20.99 -15.49
CA ALA A 266 48.87 21.57 -14.18
C ALA A 266 49.85 22.69 -13.75
N LEU A 267 51.07 22.69 -14.30
CA LEU A 267 52.06 23.76 -14.10
C LEU A 267 51.98 24.90 -15.13
N LYS A 268 51.30 24.70 -16.26
CA LYS A 268 51.21 25.67 -17.37
C LYS A 268 49.92 26.49 -17.41
N ALA A 269 48.95 26.22 -16.52
CA ALA A 269 47.71 27.01 -16.43
C ALA A 269 47.90 28.36 -15.69
N GLU A 270 49.09 28.96 -15.82
CA GLU A 270 49.43 30.32 -15.44
C GLU A 270 49.66 31.16 -16.70
#